data_AF-A0A9D6PU33-F1
#
_entry.id   AF-A0A9D6PU33-F1
#
_cell.length_a   1.000
_cell.length_b   1.000
_cell.length_c   1.000
_cell.angle_alpha   90.00
_cell.angle_beta   90.00
_cell.angle_gamma   90.00
#
_symmetry.space_group_name_H-M   'P 1'
#
loop_
_entity.id
_entity.type
_entity.pdbx_description
1 polymer ?
#
loop_
_entity_poly.entity_id
_entity_poly.type
_entity_poly.pdbx_seq_one_letter_code
_entity_poly.pdbx_strand_id
1 'polypeptide(L)'
;MFQKIGFMILFSSLCSAWGEGPSAQELGKGIYRHQVLSATSYDSIHWTPDGKVLFDHASVPDAVITKEGVIFLYFMDASQGHDLAVAISSDFGKTWKKEKVMIEDKARMDAVDPCPVLIKDGKIRLYYYGNFGRGPMGPPFGNRLGEGFEILGKPVEKDHLICCALSDDGIHFKGEELCLSAPNVTDPDVIKIEDGWKMFLSQGRDLLSASSSDGVKFVWDGKMISRSGAVSKTIAVNGGYRTYKSGRGIESQFTTDFLHWQEEGVCLSSKEGEVMGDPSVILLPDGTYKMFYKRVRSSPLRSIFLFCI
;
A
#
# COMPACT_ATOMS: atom_id res chain seq x y z
N MET A 1 13.48 -62.81 26.89
CA MET A 1 12.09 -62.66 27.33
C MET A 1 12.04 -61.47 28.27
N PHE A 2 11.53 -60.32 27.80
CA PHE A 2 10.73 -59.33 28.54
C PHE A 2 10.52 -58.11 27.62
N GLN A 3 9.28 -57.98 27.14
CA GLN A 3 8.75 -56.84 26.39
C GLN A 3 8.76 -55.59 27.26
N LYS A 4 9.03 -54.43 26.66
CA LYS A 4 8.52 -53.15 27.14
C LYS A 4 7.58 -52.58 26.08
N ILE A 5 6.30 -52.64 26.41
CA ILE A 5 5.21 -51.89 25.79
C ILE A 5 5.25 -50.49 26.39
N GLY A 6 5.28 -49.46 25.56
CA GLY A 6 5.18 -48.06 25.96
C GLY A 6 4.30 -47.33 24.95
N PHE A 7 3.11 -46.94 25.42
CA PHE A 7 2.03 -46.27 24.70
C PHE A 7 2.50 -45.07 23.87
N MET A 8 2.19 -45.08 22.56
CA MET A 8 2.26 -43.90 21.70
C MET A 8 0.88 -43.26 21.66
N ILE A 9 0.74 -42.10 22.30
CA ILE A 9 -0.47 -41.28 22.26
C ILE A 9 -0.55 -40.67 20.85
N LEU A 10 -1.55 -41.09 20.08
CA LEU A 10 -1.98 -40.45 18.85
C LEU A 10 -2.65 -39.12 19.19
N PHE A 11 -1.99 -38.00 18.86
CA PHE A 11 -2.69 -36.76 18.59
C PHE A 11 -2.87 -36.63 17.07
N SER A 12 -4.07 -36.96 16.61
CA SER A 12 -4.60 -36.42 15.36
C SER A 12 -4.94 -34.94 15.59
N SER A 13 -4.41 -34.04 14.75
CA SER A 13 -5.11 -32.78 14.47
C SER A 13 -4.63 -32.19 13.16
N LEU A 14 -5.61 -31.89 12.31
CA LEU A 14 -5.48 -31.18 11.05
C LEU A 14 -4.90 -29.79 11.29
N CYS A 15 -3.78 -29.46 10.63
CA CYS A 15 -3.49 -28.11 10.15
C CYS A 15 -2.19 -28.11 9.34
N SER A 16 -2.29 -28.29 8.03
CA SER A 16 -1.29 -27.80 7.08
C SER A 16 -1.87 -27.79 5.67
N ALA A 17 -2.95 -27.03 5.49
CA ALA A 17 -3.40 -26.57 4.18
C ALA A 17 -3.01 -25.09 4.03
N TRP A 18 -1.72 -24.81 4.11
CA TRP A 18 -1.13 -23.56 3.64
C TRP A 18 0.00 -24.00 2.72
N GLY A 19 -0.23 -23.88 1.41
CA GLY A 19 0.79 -24.17 0.40
C GLY A 19 2.05 -23.37 0.67
N GLU A 20 3.19 -23.97 0.36
CA GLU A 20 4.49 -23.32 0.42
C GLU A 20 4.43 -21.98 -0.32
N GLY A 21 4.96 -20.92 0.30
CA GLY A 21 5.05 -19.61 -0.32
C GLY A 21 5.82 -19.67 -1.65
N PRO A 22 5.64 -18.66 -2.52
CA PRO A 22 6.29 -18.65 -3.84
C PRO A 22 7.80 -18.81 -3.73
N SER A 23 8.39 -19.57 -4.66
CA SER A 23 9.82 -19.89 -4.66
C SER A 23 10.68 -18.62 -4.86
N ALA A 24 11.96 -18.68 -4.49
CA ALA A 24 12.92 -17.58 -4.71
C ALA A 24 13.04 -17.12 -6.17
N GLN A 25 12.69 -17.99 -7.13
CA GLN A 25 12.65 -17.68 -8.56
C GLN A 25 11.36 -16.95 -8.98
N GLU A 26 10.25 -17.14 -8.25
CA GLU A 26 9.01 -16.37 -8.38
C GLU A 26 9.14 -14.96 -7.78
N LEU A 27 9.83 -14.86 -6.63
CA LEU A 27 10.24 -13.60 -5.99
C LEU A 27 11.14 -12.74 -6.88
N GLY A 28 11.85 -13.35 -7.83
CA GLY A 28 12.72 -12.67 -8.80
C GLY A 28 12.03 -11.85 -9.88
N LYS A 29 10.68 -11.77 -9.92
CA LYS A 29 9.95 -10.87 -10.83
C LYS A 29 9.37 -9.61 -10.16
N GLY A 30 9.57 -9.41 -8.85
CA GLY A 30 9.20 -8.18 -8.14
C GLY A 30 7.79 -7.64 -8.46
N ILE A 31 7.64 -6.31 -8.51
CA ILE A 31 6.37 -5.66 -8.84
C ILE A 31 5.97 -5.79 -10.33
N TYR A 32 6.79 -6.42 -11.18
CA TYR A 32 6.49 -6.59 -12.61
C TYR A 32 5.21 -7.41 -12.84
N ARG A 33 4.86 -8.32 -11.93
CA ARG A 33 3.61 -9.11 -12.06
C ARG A 33 2.37 -8.39 -11.51
N HIS A 34 2.53 -7.17 -11.02
CA HIS A 34 1.45 -6.43 -10.39
C HIS A 34 0.65 -5.66 -11.46
N GLN A 35 -0.63 -5.51 -11.19
CA GLN A 35 -1.57 -4.81 -12.05
C GLN A 35 -2.38 -3.83 -11.22
N VAL A 36 -2.66 -2.66 -11.78
CA VAL A 36 -3.62 -1.71 -11.21
C VAL A 36 -4.95 -1.86 -11.93
N LEU A 37 -6.01 -2.04 -11.14
CA LEU A 37 -7.40 -2.15 -11.58
C LEU A 37 -8.25 -1.11 -10.84
N SER A 38 -9.54 -1.05 -11.18
CA SER A 38 -10.50 -0.22 -10.45
C SER A 38 -11.83 -0.91 -10.18
N ALA A 39 -12.54 -0.40 -9.17
CA ALA A 39 -13.89 -0.75 -8.78
C ALA A 39 -14.69 0.52 -8.46
N THR A 40 -16.01 0.42 -8.57
CA THR A 40 -16.94 1.52 -8.37
C THR A 40 -17.92 1.18 -7.23
N SER A 41 -18.28 2.18 -6.42
CA SER A 41 -19.27 2.05 -5.35
C SER A 41 -20.18 3.29 -5.28
N TYR A 42 -21.44 3.11 -4.90
CA TYR A 42 -22.39 4.20 -4.69
C TYR A 42 -22.53 4.62 -3.22
N ASP A 43 -22.09 3.76 -2.30
CA ASP A 43 -22.27 3.93 -0.85
C ASP A 43 -20.96 3.76 -0.06
N SER A 44 -19.83 3.57 -0.77
CA SER A 44 -18.50 3.29 -0.25
C SER A 44 -18.36 1.97 0.55
N ILE A 45 -19.39 1.13 0.56
CA ILE A 45 -19.40 -0.16 1.28
C ILE A 45 -19.43 -1.31 0.28
N HIS A 46 -20.32 -1.24 -0.71
CA HIS A 46 -20.51 -2.27 -1.72
C HIS A 46 -19.76 -1.88 -3.00
N TRP A 47 -18.80 -2.71 -3.40
CA TRP A 47 -17.90 -2.43 -4.51
C TRP A 47 -18.13 -3.38 -5.68
N THR A 48 -18.19 -2.82 -6.89
CA THR A 48 -18.28 -3.58 -8.14
C THR A 48 -16.98 -3.39 -8.93
N PRO A 49 -16.18 -4.45 -9.17
CA PRO A 49 -15.01 -4.36 -10.03
C PRO A 49 -15.38 -3.91 -11.45
N ASP A 50 -14.62 -2.99 -12.03
CA ASP A 50 -14.87 -2.52 -13.39
C ASP A 50 -14.37 -3.51 -14.46
N GLY A 51 -13.64 -4.56 -14.04
CA GLY A 51 -13.25 -5.69 -14.89
C GLY A 51 -12.09 -5.41 -15.86
N LYS A 52 -11.53 -4.19 -15.88
CA LYS A 52 -10.44 -3.80 -16.77
C LYS A 52 -9.13 -3.59 -16.00
N VAL A 53 -8.03 -4.09 -16.57
CA VAL A 53 -6.67 -3.71 -16.15
C VAL A 53 -6.39 -2.32 -16.68
N LEU A 54 -6.10 -1.37 -15.78
CA LEU A 54 -5.75 -0.01 -16.14
C LEU A 54 -4.27 0.10 -16.52
N PHE A 55 -3.40 -0.47 -15.69
CA PHE A 55 -1.95 -0.48 -15.89
C PHE A 55 -1.40 -1.86 -15.55
N ASP A 56 -0.60 -2.42 -16.47
CA ASP A 56 0.17 -3.63 -16.25
C ASP A 56 1.59 -3.27 -15.79
N HIS A 57 2.25 -4.18 -15.08
CA HIS A 57 3.55 -3.92 -14.45
C HIS A 57 3.49 -2.69 -13.52
N ALA A 58 2.41 -2.56 -12.74
CA ALA A 58 2.13 -1.40 -11.90
C ALA A 58 1.68 -1.82 -10.49
N SER A 59 2.17 -1.12 -9.46
CA SER A 59 1.94 -1.47 -8.05
C SER A 59 1.71 -0.26 -7.16
N VAL A 60 1.11 -0.48 -5.99
CA VAL A 60 0.88 0.51 -4.92
C VAL A 60 0.21 1.78 -5.46
N PRO A 61 -1.01 1.67 -6.04
CA PRO A 61 -1.71 2.84 -6.57
C PRO A 61 -2.20 3.74 -5.43
N ASP A 62 -1.99 5.05 -5.54
CA ASP A 62 -2.75 6.02 -4.76
C ASP A 62 -3.16 7.24 -5.60
N ALA A 63 -4.41 7.67 -5.40
CA ALA A 63 -5.07 8.67 -6.22
C ALA A 63 -5.53 9.88 -5.42
N VAL A 64 -5.56 11.00 -6.11
CA VAL A 64 -6.24 12.21 -5.67
C VAL A 64 -7.02 12.82 -6.84
N ILE A 65 -8.13 13.50 -6.54
CA ILE A 65 -8.99 14.14 -7.53
C ILE A 65 -9.19 15.62 -7.21
N THR A 66 -8.92 16.47 -8.20
CA THR A 66 -9.10 17.94 -8.12
C THR A 66 -10.57 18.33 -8.07
N LYS A 67 -10.86 19.58 -7.70
CA LYS A 67 -12.23 20.11 -7.71
C LYS A 67 -12.84 20.13 -9.12
N GLU A 68 -11.98 20.23 -10.13
CA GLU A 68 -12.32 20.22 -11.55
C GLU A 68 -12.55 18.79 -12.07
N GLY A 69 -12.37 17.75 -11.24
CA GLY A 69 -12.59 16.36 -11.60
C GLY A 69 -11.41 15.68 -12.30
N VAL A 70 -10.23 16.31 -12.31
CA VAL A 70 -9.00 15.68 -12.81
C VAL A 70 -8.44 14.73 -11.77
N ILE A 71 -8.28 13.46 -12.13
CA ILE A 71 -7.70 12.40 -11.31
C ILE A 71 -6.21 12.30 -11.61
N PHE A 72 -5.40 12.32 -10.55
CA PHE A 72 -3.99 11.94 -10.58
C PHE A 72 -3.82 10.63 -9.83
N LEU A 73 -3.48 9.56 -10.55
CA LEU A 73 -3.24 8.23 -10.01
C LEU A 73 -1.74 7.94 -10.05
N TYR A 74 -1.10 7.96 -8.89
CA TYR A 74 0.32 7.66 -8.71
C TYR A 74 0.51 6.17 -8.45
N PHE A 75 1.60 5.60 -8.95
CA PHE A 75 1.92 4.18 -8.74
C PHE A 75 3.40 3.91 -9.06
N MET A 76 3.90 2.77 -8.60
CA MET A 76 5.20 2.25 -9.00
C MET A 76 5.10 1.55 -10.35
N ASP A 77 5.82 2.03 -11.36
CA ASP A 77 5.84 1.52 -12.73
C ASP A 77 7.07 0.65 -12.97
N ALA A 78 6.81 -0.62 -13.32
CA ALA A 78 7.80 -1.63 -13.65
C ALA A 78 7.93 -1.94 -15.15
N SER A 79 7.26 -1.19 -16.02
CA SER A 79 7.25 -1.44 -17.46
C SER A 79 8.56 -1.06 -18.16
N GLN A 80 9.25 -0.02 -17.67
CA GLN A 80 10.51 0.47 -18.25
C GLN A 80 11.59 0.78 -17.18
N GLY A 81 11.38 0.36 -15.92
CA GLY A 81 12.23 0.71 -14.79
C GLY A 81 11.60 0.27 -13.47
N HIS A 82 11.95 0.91 -12.37
CA HIS A 82 11.19 0.84 -11.11
C HIS A 82 10.96 2.27 -10.63
N ASP A 83 10.17 3.01 -11.42
CA ASP A 83 10.01 4.46 -11.28
C ASP A 83 8.64 4.80 -10.69
N LEU A 84 8.57 5.90 -9.94
CA LEU A 84 7.30 6.53 -9.60
C LEU A 84 6.70 7.17 -10.86
N ALA A 85 5.47 6.79 -11.19
CA ALA A 85 4.71 7.32 -12.32
C ALA A 85 3.39 7.93 -11.85
N VAL A 86 2.80 8.76 -12.71
CA VAL A 86 1.45 9.29 -12.56
C VAL A 86 0.67 9.07 -13.83
N ALA A 87 -0.57 8.60 -13.70
CA ALA A 87 -1.54 8.61 -14.77
C ALA A 87 -2.62 9.67 -14.47
N ILE A 88 -2.91 10.49 -15.47
CA ILE A 88 -3.81 11.64 -15.37
C ILE A 88 -5.05 11.39 -16.21
N SER A 89 -6.22 11.60 -15.61
CA SER A 89 -7.52 11.47 -16.29
C SER A 89 -8.39 12.69 -16.05
N SER A 90 -8.94 13.26 -17.13
CA SER A 90 -9.90 14.38 -17.08
C SER A 90 -11.33 13.93 -17.42
N ASP A 91 -11.60 12.63 -17.50
CA ASP A 91 -12.88 12.04 -17.88
C ASP A 91 -13.35 10.95 -16.90
N PHE A 92 -13.03 11.15 -15.61
CA PHE A 92 -13.40 10.27 -14.50
C PHE A 92 -12.84 8.85 -14.63
N GLY A 93 -11.62 8.72 -15.15
CA GLY A 93 -10.87 7.46 -15.23
C GLY A 93 -11.17 6.62 -16.47
N LYS A 94 -11.83 7.18 -17.50
CA LYS A 94 -12.11 6.47 -18.76
C LYS A 94 -10.88 6.41 -19.65
N THR A 95 -10.14 7.53 -19.75
CA THR A 95 -8.88 7.64 -20.48
C THR A 95 -7.77 8.20 -19.58
N TRP A 96 -6.52 7.87 -19.92
CA TRP A 96 -5.36 8.16 -19.08
C TRP A 96 -4.17 8.60 -19.93
N LYS A 97 -3.47 9.64 -19.45
CA LYS A 97 -2.15 10.03 -19.93
C LYS A 97 -1.13 9.71 -18.84
N LYS A 98 -0.15 8.85 -19.14
CA LYS A 98 0.91 8.46 -18.20
C LYS A 98 2.13 9.36 -18.36
N GLU A 99 2.70 9.81 -17.25
CA GLU A 99 3.91 10.63 -17.15
C GLU A 99 4.84 10.09 -16.07
N LYS A 100 6.14 10.38 -16.19
CA LYS A 100 7.12 10.11 -15.13
C LYS A 100 7.03 11.22 -14.08
N VAL A 101 7.03 10.86 -12.80
CA VAL A 101 7.07 11.84 -11.70
C VAL A 101 8.50 12.30 -11.47
N MET A 102 8.68 13.60 -11.32
CA MET A 102 9.97 14.23 -11.08
C MET A 102 9.94 14.92 -9.72
N ILE A 103 10.88 14.59 -8.84
CA ILE A 103 11.08 15.27 -7.56
C ILE A 103 12.42 16.00 -7.64
N GLU A 104 12.39 17.33 -7.72
CA GLU A 104 13.57 18.19 -7.77
C GLU A 104 14.33 18.20 -6.45
N ASP A 105 15.65 18.42 -6.53
CA ASP A 105 16.55 18.55 -5.38
C ASP A 105 16.39 17.44 -4.34
N LYS A 106 16.11 16.24 -4.83
CA LYS A 106 15.82 15.07 -4.01
C LYS A 106 17.00 14.77 -3.09
N ALA A 107 16.85 15.11 -1.81
CA ALA A 107 17.90 14.89 -0.82
C ALA A 107 18.01 13.40 -0.45
N ARG A 108 16.95 12.62 -0.70
CA ARG A 108 16.82 11.20 -0.31
C ARG A 108 16.63 10.26 -1.52
N MET A 109 16.66 8.95 -1.29
CA MET A 109 16.67 7.91 -2.34
C MET A 109 15.27 7.69 -2.95
N ASP A 110 15.12 6.70 -3.83
CA ASP A 110 13.89 6.34 -4.57
C ASP A 110 12.60 6.54 -3.76
N ALA A 111 11.67 7.28 -4.36
CA ALA A 111 10.39 7.62 -3.75
C ALA A 111 9.43 6.48 -4.10
N VAL A 112 9.01 5.74 -3.09
CA VAL A 112 8.12 4.60 -3.23
C VAL A 112 6.90 4.76 -2.34
N ASP A 113 5.88 3.94 -2.58
CA ASP A 113 4.62 3.93 -1.82
C ASP A 113 3.96 5.32 -1.75
N PRO A 114 3.49 5.84 -2.91
CA PRO A 114 2.99 7.20 -3.00
C PRO A 114 1.68 7.38 -2.24
N CYS A 115 1.50 8.56 -1.63
CA CYS A 115 0.22 9.01 -1.09
C CYS A 115 -0.02 10.49 -1.42
N PRO A 116 -0.76 10.81 -2.50
CA PRO A 116 -1.09 12.17 -2.85
C PRO A 116 -2.25 12.69 -2.01
N VAL A 117 -2.14 13.95 -1.56
CA VAL A 117 -3.23 14.68 -0.92
C VAL A 117 -3.34 16.08 -1.51
N LEU A 118 -4.55 16.52 -1.80
CA LEU A 118 -4.79 17.91 -2.16
C LEU A 118 -4.73 18.78 -0.92
N ILE A 119 -3.87 19.78 -0.98
CA ILE A 119 -3.76 20.78 0.07
C ILE A 119 -4.53 22.04 -0.31
N LYS A 120 -4.50 23.05 0.58
CA LYS A 120 -5.07 24.36 0.29
C LYS A 120 -4.45 24.90 -1.01
N ASP A 121 -5.25 25.62 -1.78
CA ASP A 121 -4.89 26.21 -3.09
C ASP A 121 -4.76 25.22 -4.26
N GLY A 122 -5.21 23.97 -4.10
CA GLY A 122 -5.32 23.00 -5.19
C GLY A 122 -4.00 22.30 -5.57
N LYS A 123 -2.91 22.63 -4.87
CA LYS A 123 -1.62 21.93 -5.00
C LYS A 123 -1.73 20.50 -4.48
N ILE A 124 -0.90 19.62 -5.01
CA ILE A 124 -0.74 18.24 -4.52
C ILE A 124 0.48 18.18 -3.61
N ARG A 125 0.27 17.69 -2.39
CA ARG A 125 1.36 17.22 -1.52
C ARG A 125 1.44 15.71 -1.68
N LEU A 126 2.58 15.22 -2.16
CA LEU A 126 2.85 13.80 -2.29
C LEU A 126 3.67 13.35 -1.09
N TYR A 127 3.14 12.45 -0.28
CA TYR A 127 3.90 11.71 0.73
C TYR A 127 4.45 10.43 0.11
N TYR A 128 5.59 9.95 0.59
CA TYR A 128 6.23 8.73 0.10
C TYR A 128 7.26 8.18 1.09
N TYR A 129 7.57 6.90 0.96
CA TYR A 129 8.71 6.28 1.61
C TYR A 129 10.01 6.67 0.86
N GLY A 130 10.93 7.35 1.55
CA GLY A 130 12.01 8.14 0.93
C GLY A 130 13.44 7.60 1.08
N ASN A 131 13.68 6.54 1.85
CA ASN A 131 15.01 5.92 1.96
C ASN A 131 15.03 4.43 1.60
N PHE A 132 14.10 4.00 0.73
CA PHE A 132 14.12 2.67 0.13
C PHE A 132 15.51 2.38 -0.49
N GLY A 133 16.11 1.25 -0.12
CA GLY A 133 17.43 0.82 -0.61
C GLY A 133 18.66 1.30 0.17
N ARG A 134 18.53 2.00 1.32
CA ARG A 134 19.66 2.38 2.22
C ARG A 134 19.76 1.59 3.53
N GLY A 135 19.05 0.47 3.67
CA GLY A 135 19.09 -0.40 4.86
C GLY A 135 18.66 -1.85 4.58
N PRO A 136 18.45 -2.71 5.60
CA PRO A 136 18.34 -4.18 5.49
C PRO A 136 17.12 -4.70 4.72
N MET A 137 16.39 -3.84 4.01
CA MET A 137 15.22 -4.22 3.23
C MET A 137 15.27 -3.59 1.84
N GLY A 138 16.09 -4.20 0.98
CA GLY A 138 15.61 -4.65 -0.32
C GLY A 138 15.68 -6.19 -0.34
N PRO A 139 15.04 -6.85 -1.33
CA PRO A 139 13.83 -7.72 -1.28
C PRO A 139 13.52 -8.49 0.04
N PRO A 140 12.48 -9.37 0.12
CA PRO A 140 11.85 -9.82 1.37
C PRO A 140 12.63 -10.93 2.10
N PHE A 141 13.93 -10.74 2.32
CA PHE A 141 14.76 -11.69 3.05
C PHE A 141 15.48 -11.01 4.22
N GLY A 142 14.79 -11.00 5.36
CA GLY A 142 15.41 -11.49 6.58
C GLY A 142 15.71 -10.45 7.65
N ASN A 143 15.08 -10.69 8.80
CA ASN A 143 15.54 -10.31 10.14
C ASN A 143 16.94 -10.89 10.45
N ARG A 144 17.98 -10.56 9.68
CA ARG A 144 19.34 -11.11 9.81
C ARG A 144 20.47 -10.10 9.59
N LEU A 145 20.24 -8.80 9.77
CA LEU A 145 21.32 -7.83 9.85
C LEU A 145 21.31 -7.20 11.24
N GLY A 146 22.22 -7.69 12.09
CA GLY A 146 22.55 -7.09 13.37
C GLY A 146 23.26 -5.74 13.19
N GLU A 147 23.53 -5.09 14.32
CA GLU A 147 24.20 -3.80 14.38
C GLU A 147 25.55 -3.81 13.63
N GLY A 148 25.83 -2.77 12.82
CA GLY A 148 27.17 -2.55 12.24
C GLY A 148 27.36 -2.75 10.74
N PHE A 149 26.30 -2.82 9.92
CA PHE A 149 26.47 -2.80 8.46
C PHE A 149 26.53 -1.36 7.91
N GLU A 150 27.54 -1.11 7.08
CA GLU A 150 27.71 0.11 6.29
C GLU A 150 27.43 -0.21 4.81
N ILE A 151 26.64 0.62 4.13
CA ILE A 151 26.55 0.60 2.67
C ILE A 151 27.30 1.83 2.16
N LEU A 152 28.32 1.62 1.34
CA LEU A 152 29.19 2.70 0.81
C LEU A 152 29.79 3.59 1.92
N GLY A 153 30.16 3.00 3.06
CA GLY A 153 30.78 3.71 4.19
C GLY A 153 29.83 4.63 4.95
N LYS A 154 28.51 4.46 4.79
CA LYS A 154 27.51 5.20 5.56
C LYS A 154 26.74 4.25 6.48
N PRO A 155 26.47 4.65 7.75
CA PRO A 155 25.59 3.92 8.62
C PRO A 155 24.25 3.70 7.94
N VAL A 156 23.76 2.46 7.98
CA VAL A 156 22.38 2.15 7.63
C VAL A 156 21.46 2.89 8.60
N GLU A 157 20.59 3.76 8.08
CA GLU A 157 19.54 4.36 8.89
C GLU A 157 18.65 3.22 9.42
N LYS A 158 18.52 3.13 10.75
CA LYS A 158 17.68 2.11 11.40
C LYS A 158 16.19 2.36 11.15
N ASP A 159 15.82 3.60 10.86
CA ASP A 159 14.44 4.03 10.65
C ASP A 159 14.11 4.15 9.16
N HIS A 160 12.84 3.89 8.85
CA HIS A 160 12.25 4.26 7.59
C HIS A 160 11.82 5.73 7.63
N LEU A 161 12.06 6.45 6.54
CA LEU A 161 11.76 7.86 6.41
C LEU A 161 10.54 8.08 5.51
N ILE A 162 9.49 8.68 6.05
CA ILE A 162 8.39 9.21 5.26
C ILE A 162 8.71 10.67 4.95
N CYS A 163 8.65 11.02 3.67
CA CYS A 163 8.92 12.37 3.17
C CYS A 163 7.69 12.91 2.45
N CYS A 164 7.67 14.21 2.18
CA CYS A 164 6.73 14.78 1.23
C CYS A 164 7.36 15.85 0.34
N ALA A 165 6.73 16.13 -0.80
CA ALA A 165 7.05 17.22 -1.69
C ALA A 165 5.77 17.86 -2.27
N LEU A 166 5.88 19.07 -2.80
CA LEU A 166 4.75 19.85 -3.33
C LEU A 166 4.79 19.98 -4.84
N SER A 167 3.62 19.87 -5.48
CA SER A 167 3.45 20.07 -6.92
C SER A 167 2.25 20.96 -7.25
N ASP A 168 2.42 21.75 -8.30
CA ASP A 168 1.38 22.57 -8.94
C ASP A 168 0.67 21.84 -10.08
N ASP A 169 1.33 20.86 -10.70
CA ASP A 169 0.87 20.19 -11.93
C ASP A 169 0.69 18.67 -11.77
N GLY A 170 1.03 18.12 -10.61
CA GLY A 170 0.99 16.70 -10.30
C GLY A 170 2.08 15.85 -10.98
N ILE A 171 3.06 16.47 -11.64
CA ILE A 171 4.15 15.79 -12.34
C ILE A 171 5.50 16.21 -11.77
N HIS A 172 5.70 17.51 -11.58
CA HIS A 172 6.93 18.11 -11.05
C HIS A 172 6.74 18.52 -9.61
N PHE A 173 7.52 17.92 -8.72
CA PHE A 173 7.49 18.13 -7.28
C PHE A 173 8.77 18.80 -6.81
N LYS A 174 8.66 19.68 -5.80
CA LYS A 174 9.78 20.41 -5.21
C LYS A 174 9.61 20.56 -3.70
N GLY A 175 10.71 20.92 -3.03
CA GLY A 175 10.74 21.20 -1.60
C GLY A 175 10.51 19.94 -0.77
N GLU A 176 11.36 18.92 -0.94
CA GLU A 176 11.31 17.70 -0.14
C GLU A 176 11.49 18.02 1.35
N GLU A 177 10.57 17.52 2.16
CA GLU A 177 10.58 17.63 3.62
C GLU A 177 10.53 16.24 4.27
N LEU A 178 11.29 16.04 5.34
CA LEU A 178 11.11 14.86 6.20
C LEU A 178 9.83 15.02 7.01
N CYS A 179 8.93 14.04 6.90
CA CYS A 179 7.66 14.02 7.62
C CYS A 179 7.70 13.20 8.90
N LEU A 180 8.28 12.00 8.83
CA LEU A 180 8.38 11.07 9.95
C LEU A 180 9.62 10.19 9.79
N SER A 181 10.28 9.91 10.92
CA SER A 181 11.30 8.85 11.06
C SER A 181 10.76 7.84 12.06
N ALA A 182 10.59 6.58 11.65
CA ALA A 182 10.09 5.54 12.54
C ALA A 182 10.60 4.15 12.10
N PRO A 183 10.71 3.19 13.04
CA PRO A 183 11.25 1.87 12.74
C PRO A 183 10.26 1.05 11.88
N ASN A 184 10.75 0.53 10.76
CA ASN A 184 10.05 -0.45 9.90
C ASN A 184 8.65 -0.02 9.43
N VAL A 185 8.44 1.26 9.11
CA VAL A 185 7.15 1.77 8.58
C VAL A 185 7.18 1.99 7.07
N THR A 186 6.11 1.65 6.35
CA THR A 186 5.95 1.90 4.90
C THR A 186 4.53 2.37 4.60
N ASP A 187 4.23 2.60 3.32
CA ASP A 187 2.86 2.83 2.82
C ASP A 187 2.07 3.89 3.60
N PRO A 188 2.52 5.17 3.58
CA PRO A 188 1.81 6.22 4.27
C PRO A 188 0.40 6.42 3.70
N ASP A 189 -0.60 6.56 4.57
CA ASP A 189 -1.97 6.94 4.24
C ASP A 189 -2.32 8.22 5.00
N VAL A 190 -2.33 9.35 4.31
CA VAL A 190 -2.48 10.66 4.94
C VAL A 190 -3.86 11.25 4.64
N ILE A 191 -4.54 11.68 5.71
CA ILE A 191 -5.83 12.36 5.62
C ILE A 191 -5.81 13.64 6.45
N LYS A 192 -6.37 14.71 5.87
CA LYS A 192 -6.69 15.93 6.60
C LYS A 192 -8.00 15.75 7.36
N ILE A 193 -7.98 16.12 8.63
CA ILE A 193 -9.14 16.11 9.53
C ILE A 193 -9.40 17.54 10.04
N GLU A 194 -10.47 17.74 10.81
CA GLU A 194 -10.84 19.06 11.32
C GLU A 194 -9.70 19.70 12.12
N ASP A 195 -9.11 18.96 13.06
CA ASP A 195 -8.06 19.43 13.97
C ASP A 195 -6.63 19.06 13.52
N GLY A 196 -6.40 19.01 12.21
CA GLY A 196 -5.07 18.77 11.64
C GLY A 196 -5.02 17.58 10.70
N TRP A 197 -4.11 16.65 10.95
CA TRP A 197 -3.76 15.58 10.02
C TRP A 197 -3.51 14.27 10.75
N LYS A 198 -3.94 13.17 10.12
CA LYS A 198 -3.58 11.81 10.51
C LYS A 198 -2.78 11.16 9.38
N MET A 199 -1.80 10.36 9.76
CA MET A 199 -1.06 9.46 8.89
C MET A 199 -1.21 8.05 9.45
N PHE A 200 -1.64 7.11 8.62
CA PHE A 200 -1.60 5.68 8.92
C PHE A 200 -0.43 5.03 8.20
N LEU A 201 0.19 4.04 8.82
CA LEU A 201 1.43 3.43 8.35
C LEU A 201 1.40 1.93 8.50
N SER A 202 1.88 1.25 7.47
CA SER A 202 2.17 -0.18 7.49
C SER A 202 3.39 -0.46 8.36
N GLN A 203 3.27 -1.36 9.34
CA GLN A 203 4.40 -1.96 10.05
C GLN A 203 4.27 -3.48 9.99
N GLY A 204 4.77 -4.09 8.92
CA GLY A 204 4.59 -5.52 8.68
C GLY A 204 3.13 -5.88 8.37
N ARG A 205 2.37 -6.35 9.37
CA ARG A 205 0.92 -6.62 9.25
C ARG A 205 0.05 -5.62 9.99
N ASP A 206 0.69 -4.79 10.78
CA ASP A 206 0.08 -3.86 11.71
C ASP A 206 -0.16 -2.51 11.01
N LEU A 207 -1.22 -1.83 11.41
CA LEU A 207 -1.54 -0.48 10.98
C LEU A 207 -1.35 0.45 12.18
N LEU A 208 -0.43 1.40 12.07
CA LEU A 208 -0.12 2.39 13.09
C LEU A 208 -0.67 3.76 12.72
N SER A 209 -0.74 4.68 13.68
CA SER A 209 -1.08 6.08 13.42
C SER A 209 -0.01 7.08 13.88
N ALA A 210 0.01 8.24 13.22
CA ALA A 210 0.76 9.42 13.59
C ALA A 210 -0.12 10.66 13.34
N SER A 211 0.18 11.76 14.04
CA SER A 211 -0.61 13.00 13.98
C SER A 211 0.25 14.20 13.65
N SER A 212 -0.33 15.19 12.99
CA SER A 212 0.33 16.45 12.66
C SER A 212 -0.64 17.63 12.67
N SER A 213 -0.18 18.81 13.05
CA SER A 213 -0.95 20.05 12.95
C SER A 213 -0.81 20.73 11.58
N ASP A 214 0.29 20.51 10.86
CA ASP A 214 0.62 21.17 9.59
C ASP A 214 0.63 20.23 8.37
N GLY A 215 0.54 18.93 8.63
CA GLY A 215 0.63 17.88 7.61
C GLY A 215 2.04 17.78 7.02
N VAL A 216 3.05 18.30 7.70
CA VAL A 216 4.45 18.18 7.31
C VAL A 216 5.17 17.41 8.39
N LYS A 217 5.16 17.85 9.65
CA LYS A 217 5.85 17.16 10.74
C LYS A 217 4.86 16.29 11.50
N PHE A 218 5.04 14.97 11.40
CA PHE A 218 4.20 14.00 12.08
C PHE A 218 4.88 13.49 13.34
N VAL A 219 4.09 13.34 14.40
CA VAL A 219 4.49 12.72 15.65
C VAL A 219 3.79 11.38 15.74
N TRP A 220 4.58 10.32 15.94
CA TRP A 220 4.04 8.99 16.18
C TRP A 220 3.18 9.00 17.44
N ASP A 221 1.92 8.59 17.34
CA ASP A 221 1.01 8.54 18.48
C ASP A 221 1.07 7.18 19.21
N GLY A 222 1.96 6.28 18.78
CA GLY A 222 2.23 4.97 19.40
C GLY A 222 1.07 3.98 19.28
N LYS A 223 0.02 4.35 18.55
CA LYS A 223 -1.22 3.60 18.57
C LYS A 223 -1.29 2.58 17.45
N MET A 224 -1.58 1.35 17.86
CA MET A 224 -2.00 0.25 16.99
C MET A 224 -3.47 0.42 16.63
N ILE A 225 -3.76 0.60 15.34
CA ILE A 225 -5.12 0.73 14.80
C ILE A 225 -5.69 -0.65 14.45
N SER A 226 -4.90 -1.49 13.80
CA SER A 226 -5.28 -2.86 13.46
C SER A 226 -4.07 -3.78 13.46
N ARG A 227 -4.28 -5.05 13.81
CA ARG A 227 -3.26 -6.12 13.71
C ARG A 227 -3.31 -6.89 12.39
N SER A 228 -4.15 -6.43 11.48
CA SER A 228 -4.34 -7.01 10.16
C SER A 228 -4.68 -5.92 9.17
N GLY A 229 -3.74 -5.69 8.26
CA GLY A 229 -3.92 -4.90 7.05
C GLY A 229 -3.11 -3.62 7.07
N ALA A 230 -1.90 -3.76 6.54
CA ALA A 230 -0.82 -2.81 6.71
C ALA A 230 -0.89 -1.64 5.72
N VAL A 231 -1.21 -1.92 4.44
CA VAL A 231 -1.42 -0.89 3.41
C VAL A 231 -2.87 -0.45 3.45
N SER A 232 -3.10 0.85 3.60
CA SER A 232 -4.45 1.41 3.74
C SER A 232 -4.70 2.66 2.90
N LYS A 233 -5.98 3.01 2.76
CA LYS A 233 -6.43 4.35 2.37
C LYS A 233 -7.63 4.76 3.20
N THR A 234 -7.57 5.95 3.78
CA THR A 234 -8.62 6.52 4.62
C THR A 234 -9.31 7.66 3.91
N ILE A 235 -10.65 7.66 3.94
CA ILE A 235 -11.48 8.72 3.38
C ILE A 235 -12.50 9.21 4.41
N ALA A 236 -12.92 10.46 4.28
CA ALA A 236 -14.10 10.96 4.96
C ALA A 236 -15.36 10.38 4.29
N VAL A 237 -16.32 9.96 5.11
CA VAL A 237 -17.64 9.47 4.69
C VAL A 237 -18.70 10.11 5.59
N ASN A 238 -19.98 9.90 5.27
CA ASN A 238 -21.05 10.44 6.12
C ASN A 238 -20.92 9.90 7.55
N GLY A 239 -20.84 10.79 8.53
CA GLY A 239 -20.78 10.47 9.96
C GLY A 239 -19.40 10.08 10.49
N GLY A 240 -18.34 10.04 9.69
CA GLY A 240 -17.01 9.71 10.17
C GLY A 240 -15.99 9.42 9.07
N TYR A 241 -15.15 8.43 9.32
CA TYR A 241 -14.05 8.05 8.44
C TYR A 241 -14.07 6.55 8.20
N ARG A 242 -13.72 6.15 6.98
CA ARG A 242 -13.58 4.75 6.58
C ARG A 242 -12.18 4.52 6.07
N THR A 243 -11.54 3.47 6.58
CA THR A 243 -10.23 3.01 6.14
C THR A 243 -10.40 1.70 5.40
N TYR A 244 -9.96 1.66 4.15
CA TYR A 244 -9.80 0.42 3.38
C TYR A 244 -8.38 -0.09 3.56
N LYS A 245 -8.21 -1.40 3.75
CA LYS A 245 -6.92 -2.01 4.05
C LYS A 245 -6.74 -3.35 3.34
N SER A 246 -5.50 -3.67 2.98
CA SER A 246 -5.14 -4.99 2.46
C SER A 246 -5.43 -6.08 3.50
N GLY A 247 -6.06 -7.19 3.12
CA GLY A 247 -6.48 -8.27 4.04
C GLY A 247 -6.67 -9.58 3.28
N ARG A 248 -7.81 -10.25 3.42
CA ARG A 248 -8.20 -11.41 2.55
C ARG A 248 -8.55 -11.01 1.11
N GLY A 249 -8.06 -9.86 0.66
CA GLY A 249 -8.65 -9.00 -0.35
C GLY A 249 -8.53 -7.57 0.14
N ILE A 250 -9.55 -6.77 -0.05
CA ILE A 250 -9.65 -5.43 0.53
C ILE A 250 -10.76 -5.45 1.57
N GLU A 251 -10.42 -5.10 2.79
CA GLU A 251 -11.31 -5.01 3.94
C GLU A 251 -11.52 -3.55 4.33
N SER A 252 -12.60 -3.22 5.05
CA SER A 252 -12.83 -1.88 5.57
C SER A 252 -13.16 -1.87 7.06
N GLN A 253 -12.88 -0.74 7.69
CA GLN A 253 -13.23 -0.41 9.06
C GLN A 253 -13.65 1.05 9.16
N PHE A 254 -14.56 1.35 10.07
CA PHE A 254 -15.15 2.66 10.29
C PHE A 254 -14.78 3.23 11.65
N THR A 255 -14.63 4.54 11.74
CA THR A 255 -14.40 5.27 12.99
C THR A 255 -15.04 6.66 12.96
N THR A 256 -15.42 7.17 14.12
CA THR A 256 -15.86 8.57 14.30
C THR A 256 -14.81 9.43 15.01
N ASP A 257 -13.83 8.81 15.66
CA ASP A 257 -12.90 9.47 16.59
C ASP A 257 -11.43 9.07 16.39
N PHE A 258 -11.14 8.17 15.45
CA PHE A 258 -9.84 7.49 15.28
C PHE A 258 -9.37 6.73 16.53
N LEU A 259 -10.24 6.63 17.53
CA LEU A 259 -9.98 5.94 18.77
C LEU A 259 -10.53 4.52 18.76
N HIS A 260 -11.77 4.39 18.30
CA HIS A 260 -12.52 3.16 18.24
C HIS A 260 -12.83 2.82 16.79
N TRP A 261 -12.57 1.57 16.41
CA TRP A 261 -12.70 1.09 15.04
C TRP A 261 -13.68 -0.08 15.00
N GLN A 262 -14.65 0.02 14.10
CA GLN A 262 -15.61 -1.03 13.80
C GLN A 262 -15.23 -1.69 12.48
N GLU A 263 -14.92 -2.99 12.50
CA GLU A 263 -14.71 -3.75 11.27
C GLU A 263 -16.01 -3.86 10.47
N GLU A 264 -15.93 -3.59 9.17
CA GLU A 264 -17.07 -3.63 8.24
C GLU A 264 -16.99 -4.83 7.27
N GLY A 265 -15.87 -5.57 7.30
CA GLY A 265 -15.68 -6.81 6.55
C GLY A 265 -15.00 -6.61 5.19
N VAL A 266 -15.15 -7.62 4.32
CA VAL A 266 -14.48 -7.67 3.00
C VAL A 266 -15.28 -6.86 1.98
N CYS A 267 -14.65 -5.83 1.41
CA CYS A 267 -15.18 -5.00 0.32
C CYS A 267 -14.97 -5.65 -1.04
N LEU A 268 -13.79 -6.23 -1.27
CA LEU A 268 -13.43 -6.92 -2.50
C LEU A 268 -12.64 -8.18 -2.14
N SER A 269 -13.12 -9.35 -2.54
CA SER A 269 -12.47 -10.63 -2.24
C SER A 269 -11.40 -10.96 -3.28
N SER A 270 -10.25 -11.45 -2.81
CA SER A 270 -9.29 -12.10 -3.69
C SER A 270 -9.89 -13.37 -4.29
N LYS A 271 -9.61 -13.64 -5.57
CA LYS A 271 -9.92 -14.93 -6.20
C LYS A 271 -8.82 -15.93 -5.91
N GLU A 272 -9.12 -17.21 -6.07
CA GLU A 272 -8.09 -18.27 -5.97
C GLU A 272 -6.95 -17.98 -6.96
N GLY A 273 -5.71 -18.02 -6.47
CA GLY A 273 -4.51 -17.67 -7.26
C GLY A 273 -4.30 -16.17 -7.50
N GLU A 274 -5.11 -15.30 -6.89
CA GLU A 274 -4.92 -13.85 -6.96
C GLU A 274 -4.69 -13.27 -5.55
N VAL A 275 -3.87 -12.22 -5.48
CA VAL A 275 -3.74 -11.38 -4.28
C VAL A 275 -4.21 -9.98 -4.65
N MET A 276 -5.22 -9.49 -3.95
CA MET A 276 -5.71 -8.12 -4.08
C MET A 276 -5.33 -7.29 -2.86
N GLY A 277 -4.97 -6.03 -3.05
CA GLY A 277 -4.59 -5.12 -1.97
C GLY A 277 -4.26 -3.73 -2.48
N ASP A 278 -3.62 -2.95 -1.61
CA ASP A 278 -3.17 -1.58 -1.83
C ASP A 278 -4.33 -0.70 -2.36
N PRO A 279 -5.43 -0.58 -1.59
CA PRO A 279 -6.58 0.18 -2.03
C PRO A 279 -6.27 1.68 -2.04
N SER A 280 -6.85 2.39 -3.00
CA SER A 280 -6.88 3.85 -3.05
C SER A 280 -8.25 4.31 -3.48
N VAL A 281 -8.94 5.06 -2.63
CA VAL A 281 -10.32 5.49 -2.84
C VAL A 281 -10.41 7.00 -2.98
N ILE A 282 -11.19 7.43 -3.98
CA ILE A 282 -11.59 8.83 -4.19
C ILE A 282 -13.11 8.93 -4.32
N LEU A 283 -13.68 10.06 -3.91
CA LEU A 283 -15.06 10.44 -4.19
C LEU A 283 -15.10 11.26 -5.50
N LEU A 284 -15.90 10.82 -6.47
CA LEU A 284 -16.08 11.51 -7.73
C LEU A 284 -17.13 12.63 -7.61
N PRO A 285 -17.12 13.65 -8.49
CA PRO A 285 -18.08 14.76 -8.43
C PRO A 285 -19.55 14.36 -8.61
N ASP A 286 -19.81 13.19 -9.19
CA ASP A 286 -21.17 12.63 -9.34
C ASP A 286 -21.67 11.91 -8.08
N GLY A 287 -20.88 11.91 -6.99
CA GLY A 287 -21.21 11.29 -5.71
C GLY A 287 -20.86 9.80 -5.63
N THR A 288 -20.34 9.20 -6.70
CA THR A 288 -19.85 7.81 -6.68
C THR A 288 -18.42 7.74 -6.17
N TYR A 289 -18.03 6.59 -5.63
CA TYR A 289 -16.67 6.32 -5.18
C TYR A 289 -15.94 5.46 -6.21
N LYS A 290 -14.66 5.78 -6.42
CA LYS A 290 -13.74 4.99 -7.24
C LYS A 290 -12.63 4.44 -6.37
N MET A 291 -12.42 3.13 -6.42
CA MET A 291 -11.27 2.46 -5.82
C MET A 291 -10.32 2.04 -6.91
N PHE A 292 -9.06 2.40 -6.80
CA PHE A 292 -7.93 1.81 -7.51
C PHE A 292 -7.28 0.79 -6.59
N TYR A 293 -6.83 -0.34 -7.14
CA TYR A 293 -6.22 -1.39 -6.32
C TYR A 293 -5.23 -2.23 -7.10
N LYS A 294 -4.28 -2.80 -6.37
CA LYS A 294 -3.31 -3.77 -6.88
C LYS A 294 -3.94 -5.15 -6.98
N ARG A 295 -3.61 -5.87 -8.05
CA ARG A 295 -3.73 -7.32 -8.16
C ARG A 295 -2.40 -7.95 -8.53
N VAL A 296 -2.08 -9.06 -7.89
CA VAL A 296 -1.02 -9.98 -8.30
C VAL A 296 -1.67 -11.29 -8.73
N ARG A 297 -1.29 -11.82 -9.89
CA ARG A 297 -1.66 -13.17 -10.31
C ARG A 297 -0.51 -14.12 -9.99
N SER A 298 -0.78 -15.21 -9.27
CA SER A 298 0.15 -16.33 -9.25
C SER A 298 0.18 -16.95 -10.65
N SER A 299 1.36 -17.42 -11.08
CA SER A 299 1.38 -18.28 -12.27
C SER A 299 0.69 -19.59 -11.90
N PRO A 300 -0.10 -20.22 -12.79
CA PRO A 300 -0.53 -21.59 -12.53
C PRO A 300 0.75 -22.43 -12.34
N LEU A 301 0.86 -23.08 -11.18
CA LEU A 301 1.85 -24.14 -10.99
C LEU A 301 1.70 -25.06 -12.19
N ARG A 302 2.77 -25.24 -12.98
CA ARG A 302 2.78 -26.30 -13.99
C ARG A 302 2.54 -27.58 -13.21
N SER A 303 1.35 -28.14 -13.32
CA SER A 303 1.05 -29.48 -12.86
C SER A 303 2.01 -30.38 -13.62
N ILE A 304 3.10 -30.79 -12.96
CA ILE A 304 3.91 -31.88 -13.47
C ILE A 304 3.01 -33.10 -13.30
N PHE A 305 2.25 -33.42 -14.33
CA PHE A 305 1.71 -34.76 -14.50
C PHE A 305 2.91 -35.66 -14.75
N LEU A 306 3.46 -36.24 -13.67
CA LEU A 306 4.20 -37.48 -13.79
C LEU A 306 3.18 -38.53 -14.24
N PHE A 307 3.14 -38.81 -15.55
CA PHE A 307 2.61 -40.08 -16.02
C PHE A 307 3.56 -41.16 -15.48
N CYS A 308 3.12 -41.90 -14.47
CA CYS A 308 3.66 -43.22 -14.23
C CYS A 308 3.27 -44.10 -15.43
N ILE A 309 4.26 -44.55 -16.19
CA ILE A 309 4.20 -45.76 -17.00
C ILE A 309 5.20 -46.72 -16.36
#